data_AF-A0AA39JQN2-F1
#
_entry.id   AF-A0AA39JQN2-F1
#
_cell.length_a   1.000
_cell.length_b   1.000
_cell.length_c   1.000
_cell.angle_alpha   90.00
_cell.angle_beta   90.00
_cell.angle_gamma   90.00
#
_symmetry.space_group_name_H-M   'P 1'
#
loop_
_entity.id
_entity.type
_entity.pdbx_description
1 polymer ?
#
loop_
_entity_poly.entity_id
_entity_poly.type
_entity_poly.pdbx_seq_one_letter_code
_entity_poly.pdbx_strand_id
1 'polypeptide(L)'
;MQISLPQKDYAWDSEADAPVIEVEGVWHRSLTEVITSAFQDPSASEYHLKGFKEMWQPSEESPAERIYGEVYTSPVYLEMEEKPQGPLENVVVPVMVYSDSTHLTNFGDVSLWPGYFFIGLLSKYISAMPDAHAAHHFVYMPELPDLIQDMYKAKFGEPASSAVLTHLKRELIQAVWCLLLDDEFKEAYQHGLVVECWDGICRCLFPRFFVYSADYPEKVLMACLKTMGTCLCPRCLVRKSEVEWMGTINNMKRRVTKARVDSHSRRWQVEEARKTIFLKGKAVNSAHVESFLKDESLTPTRSAFSEFFQDTDLDFNFYILFIVDLMHEFELGVFKALFIHLVRICYAIGAHVVQILNERYNFHIRLL
;
A
#
# COMPACT_ATOMS: atom_id res chain seq x y z
N MET A 1 -10.66 -10.02 -15.42
CA MET A 1 -9.36 -10.62 -15.02
C MET A 1 -9.57 -12.07 -14.62
N GLN A 2 -8.56 -12.92 -14.77
CA GLN A 2 -8.65 -14.36 -14.47
C GLN A 2 -7.74 -14.75 -13.31
N ILE A 3 -8.22 -15.61 -12.42
CA ILE A 3 -7.47 -16.11 -11.26
C ILE A 3 -7.52 -17.64 -11.24
N SER A 4 -6.36 -18.28 -11.24
CA SER A 4 -6.26 -19.74 -11.15
C SER A 4 -6.71 -20.27 -9.79
N LEU A 5 -7.51 -21.33 -9.80
CA LEU A 5 -8.10 -21.96 -8.62
C LEU A 5 -7.24 -23.16 -8.18
N PRO A 6 -6.56 -23.09 -7.02
CA PRO A 6 -5.79 -24.21 -6.51
C PRO A 6 -6.67 -25.14 -5.69
N GLN A 7 -6.54 -26.45 -5.90
CA GLN A 7 -7.25 -27.46 -5.13
C GLN A 7 -6.30 -28.57 -4.66
N LYS A 8 -6.43 -28.99 -3.40
CA LYS A 8 -5.64 -30.09 -2.84
C LYS A 8 -5.99 -31.39 -3.57
N ASP A 9 -4.96 -32.20 -3.83
CA ASP A 9 -5.01 -33.48 -4.54
C ASP A 9 -5.34 -33.38 -6.04
N TYR A 10 -5.37 -32.16 -6.60
CA TYR A 10 -5.47 -31.89 -8.04
C TYR A 10 -4.16 -31.30 -8.55
N ALA A 11 -3.57 -31.89 -9.58
CA ALA A 11 -2.33 -31.44 -10.19
C ALA A 11 -2.53 -31.17 -11.68
N TRP A 12 -1.82 -30.16 -12.17
CA TRP A 12 -1.86 -29.70 -13.56
C TRP A 12 -0.46 -29.74 -14.17
N ASP A 13 -0.36 -29.87 -15.48
CA ASP A 13 0.93 -29.81 -16.19
C ASP A 13 1.56 -28.42 -16.06
N SER A 14 0.73 -27.38 -16.09
CA SER A 14 1.10 -26.01 -15.76
C SER A 14 0.02 -25.30 -14.94
N GLU A 15 0.36 -24.18 -14.30
CA GLU A 15 -0.60 -23.35 -13.58
C GLU A 15 -1.68 -22.74 -14.50
N ALA A 16 -1.35 -22.55 -15.79
CA ALA A 16 -2.30 -22.03 -16.78
C ALA A 16 -3.39 -23.03 -17.16
N ASP A 17 -3.15 -24.33 -16.94
CA ASP A 17 -4.15 -25.39 -17.17
C ASP A 17 -5.13 -25.55 -16.00
N ALA A 18 -4.85 -24.89 -14.86
CA ALA A 18 -5.73 -24.91 -13.72
C ALA A 18 -7.05 -24.18 -14.04
N PRO A 19 -8.20 -24.65 -13.51
CA PRO A 19 -9.46 -23.93 -13.59
C PRO A 19 -9.30 -22.49 -13.13
N VAL A 20 -9.89 -21.54 -13.84
CA VAL A 20 -9.87 -20.13 -13.46
C VAL A 20 -11.24 -19.66 -13.01
N ILE A 21 -11.26 -18.61 -12.19
CA ILE A 21 -12.42 -17.76 -12.01
C ILE A 21 -12.22 -16.45 -12.77
N GLU A 22 -13.27 -16.00 -13.44
CA GLU A 22 -13.34 -14.68 -14.04
C GLU A 22 -13.95 -13.70 -13.06
N VAL A 23 -13.23 -12.59 -12.84
CA VAL A 23 -13.73 -11.43 -12.11
C VAL A 23 -13.91 -10.30 -13.12
N GLU A 24 -15.15 -9.91 -13.30
CA GLU A 24 -15.59 -8.85 -14.21
C GLU A 24 -15.94 -7.57 -13.44
N GLY A 25 -16.11 -6.46 -14.17
CA GLY A 25 -16.69 -5.24 -13.61
C GLY A 25 -15.79 -4.50 -12.62
N VAL A 26 -14.46 -4.58 -12.77
CA VAL A 26 -13.54 -3.75 -11.99
C VAL A 26 -13.66 -2.31 -12.46
N TRP A 27 -14.14 -1.44 -11.57
CA TRP A 27 -14.25 -0.01 -11.84
C TRP A 27 -12.91 0.64 -11.56
N HIS A 28 -12.23 1.09 -12.61
CA HIS A 28 -10.94 1.76 -12.50
C HIS A 28 -10.79 2.87 -13.54
N ARG A 29 -9.80 3.73 -13.31
CA ARG A 29 -9.26 4.70 -14.27
C ARG A 29 -7.82 4.31 -14.57
N SER A 30 -7.34 4.65 -15.76
CA SER A 30 -5.91 4.53 -16.04
C SER A 30 -5.12 5.46 -15.13
N LEU A 31 -3.97 4.99 -14.62
CA LEU A 31 -3.10 5.83 -13.78
C LEU A 31 -2.52 7.00 -14.59
N THR A 32 -2.20 6.81 -15.87
CA THR A 32 -1.73 7.89 -16.75
C THR A 32 -2.84 8.92 -16.98
N GLU A 33 -4.09 8.50 -17.13
CA GLU A 33 -5.24 9.38 -17.28
C GLU A 33 -5.50 10.18 -15.99
N VAL A 34 -5.39 9.55 -14.82
CA VAL A 34 -5.50 10.24 -13.52
C VAL A 34 -4.45 11.36 -13.44
N ILE A 35 -3.18 11.04 -13.71
CA ILE A 35 -2.08 12.03 -13.71
C ILE A 35 -2.32 13.12 -14.74
N THR A 36 -2.68 12.76 -15.96
CA THR A 36 -2.95 13.73 -17.05
C THR A 36 -4.04 14.70 -16.67
N SER A 37 -5.18 14.19 -16.18
CA SER A 37 -6.31 15.02 -15.76
C SER A 37 -5.95 15.96 -14.62
N ALA A 38 -5.14 15.49 -13.67
CA ALA A 38 -4.70 16.31 -12.54
C ALA A 38 -3.77 17.44 -12.98
N PHE A 39 -2.90 17.23 -13.97
CA PHE A 39 -2.02 18.28 -14.52
C PHE A 39 -2.69 19.19 -15.55
N GLN A 40 -3.86 18.83 -16.08
CA GLN A 40 -4.65 19.70 -16.96
C GLN A 40 -5.62 20.59 -16.20
N ASP A 41 -6.01 20.19 -14.98
CA ASP A 41 -6.91 20.95 -14.14
C ASP A 41 -6.26 22.27 -13.66
N PRO A 42 -6.99 23.40 -13.64
CA PRO A 42 -6.46 24.67 -13.14
C PRO A 42 -5.86 24.61 -11.73
N SER A 43 -6.32 23.71 -10.86
CA SER A 43 -5.77 23.52 -9.51
C SER A 43 -4.31 23.09 -9.51
N ALA A 44 -3.79 22.55 -10.62
CA ALA A 44 -2.38 22.23 -10.77
C ALA A 44 -1.46 23.44 -10.70
N SER A 45 -1.99 24.68 -10.79
CA SER A 45 -1.22 25.89 -10.49
C SER A 45 -0.63 25.93 -9.08
N GLU A 46 -1.19 25.15 -8.15
CA GLU A 46 -0.72 25.00 -6.78
C GLU A 46 0.40 23.96 -6.63
N TYR A 47 0.77 23.25 -7.70
CA TYR A 47 1.82 22.24 -7.64
C TYR A 47 3.21 22.86 -7.59
N HIS A 48 4.02 22.38 -6.64
CA HIS A 48 5.45 22.63 -6.61
C HIS A 48 6.17 21.72 -7.61
N LEU A 49 6.22 22.15 -8.88
CA LEU A 49 6.82 21.37 -9.98
C LEU A 49 8.30 21.02 -9.80
N LYS A 50 9.02 21.76 -8.94
CA LYS A 50 10.44 21.57 -8.66
C LYS A 50 10.70 21.50 -7.17
N GLY A 51 11.56 20.57 -6.80
CA GLY A 51 11.95 20.36 -5.42
C GLY A 51 12.94 21.39 -4.93
N PHE A 52 12.94 21.60 -3.63
CA PHE A 52 13.88 22.52 -2.99
C PHE A 52 14.20 22.11 -1.56
N LYS A 53 15.23 22.73 -1.00
CA LYS A 53 15.63 22.55 0.39
C LYS A 53 14.97 23.64 1.23
N GLU A 54 14.02 23.24 2.08
CA GLU A 54 13.41 24.17 3.02
C GLU A 54 14.27 24.27 4.30
N MET A 55 14.72 25.48 4.62
CA MET A 55 15.61 25.73 5.74
C MET A 55 14.96 26.76 6.67
N TRP A 56 15.02 26.51 7.97
CA TRP A 56 14.60 27.46 8.99
C TRP A 56 15.81 28.02 9.72
N GLN A 57 15.91 29.34 9.79
CA GLN A 57 16.93 30.01 10.59
C GLN A 57 16.21 30.80 11.71
N PRO A 58 16.26 30.33 12.98
CA PRO A 58 15.54 30.96 14.08
C PRO A 58 15.99 32.41 14.38
N SER A 59 17.29 32.67 14.23
CA SER A 59 17.93 33.98 14.37
C SER A 59 19.19 34.04 13.51
N GLU A 60 19.70 35.24 13.21
CA GLU A 60 20.93 35.43 12.41
C GLU A 60 22.14 34.68 13.01
N GLU A 61 22.14 34.47 14.32
CA GLU A 61 23.22 33.82 15.08
C GLU A 61 23.05 32.30 15.17
N SER A 62 21.85 31.78 14.88
CA SER A 62 21.55 30.35 14.95
C SER A 62 21.89 29.66 13.64
N PRO A 63 22.39 28.41 13.66
CA PRO A 63 22.56 27.63 12.44
C PRO A 63 21.21 27.37 11.77
N ALA A 64 21.19 27.40 10.45
CA ALA A 64 20.00 27.01 9.70
C ALA A 64 19.73 25.51 9.86
N GLU A 65 18.47 25.15 10.13
CA GLU A 65 18.01 23.78 10.32
C GLU A 65 17.16 23.35 9.12
N ARG A 66 17.26 22.07 8.74
CA ARG A 66 16.47 21.52 7.65
C ARG A 66 15.05 21.23 8.14
N ILE A 67 14.05 21.81 7.47
CA ILE A 67 12.65 21.44 7.65
C ILE A 67 12.32 20.21 6.81
N TYR A 68 11.55 19.29 7.42
CA TYR A 68 10.95 18.15 6.75
C TYR A 68 9.44 18.25 6.91
N GLY A 69 8.72 18.37 5.80
CA GLY A 69 7.28 18.59 5.87
C GLY A 69 6.49 18.25 4.62
N GLU A 70 7.14 18.25 3.46
CA GLU A 70 6.50 18.04 2.16
C GLU A 70 7.32 17.04 1.32
N VAL A 71 6.68 16.39 0.36
CA VAL A 71 7.36 15.42 -0.51
C VAL A 71 8.38 16.13 -1.39
N TYR A 72 8.02 17.25 -2.03
CA TYR A 72 8.90 18.05 -2.88
C TYR A 72 10.07 18.72 -2.13
N THR A 73 10.06 18.71 -0.79
CA THR A 73 11.21 19.15 0.02
C THR A 73 12.02 18.00 0.60
N SER A 74 11.65 16.75 0.32
CA SER A 74 12.32 15.56 0.86
C SER A 74 13.63 15.24 0.12
N PRO A 75 14.65 14.68 0.80
CA PRO A 75 15.87 14.22 0.14
C PRO A 75 15.60 13.21 -0.98
N VAL A 76 14.66 12.29 -0.76
CA VAL A 76 14.30 11.24 -1.73
C VAL A 76 13.73 11.84 -3.01
N TYR A 77 12.88 12.87 -2.91
CA TYR A 77 12.33 13.53 -4.09
C TYR A 77 13.41 14.29 -4.87
N LEU A 78 14.31 14.98 -4.17
CA LEU A 78 15.43 15.69 -4.81
C LEU A 78 16.34 14.72 -5.59
N GLU A 79 16.60 13.52 -5.06
CA GLU A 79 17.35 12.47 -5.76
C GLU A 79 16.60 11.94 -7.00
N MET A 80 15.26 11.88 -6.96
CA MET A 80 14.46 11.45 -8.12
C MET A 80 14.53 12.48 -9.27
N GLU A 81 14.60 13.78 -8.96
CA GLU A 81 14.67 14.86 -9.96
C GLU A 81 16.00 14.90 -10.72
N GLU A 82 17.08 14.31 -10.19
CA GLU A 82 18.38 14.26 -10.87
C GLU A 82 18.39 13.30 -12.08
N LYS A 83 17.44 12.36 -12.15
CA LYS A 83 17.40 11.29 -13.17
C LYS A 83 16.88 11.74 -14.55
N PRO A 84 15.71 12.37 -14.69
CA PRO A 84 15.11 12.64 -16.00
C PRO A 84 15.82 13.76 -16.75
N GLN A 85 16.22 13.49 -18.00
CA GLN A 85 16.77 14.47 -18.94
C GLN A 85 16.01 14.42 -20.26
N GLY A 86 15.69 15.59 -20.83
CA GLY A 86 14.87 15.67 -22.02
C GLY A 86 14.78 17.10 -22.57
N PRO A 87 14.25 17.26 -23.79
CA PRO A 87 14.12 18.57 -24.44
C PRO A 87 12.97 19.42 -23.87
N LEU A 88 11.99 18.79 -23.21
CA LEU A 88 10.89 19.45 -22.51
C LEU A 88 11.25 19.67 -21.04
N GLU A 89 10.49 20.51 -20.36
CA GLU A 89 10.55 20.59 -18.90
C GLU A 89 10.12 19.24 -18.31
N ASN A 90 11.04 18.56 -17.63
CA ASN A 90 10.77 17.31 -16.94
C ASN A 90 10.21 17.59 -15.56
N VAL A 91 9.13 16.93 -15.17
CA VAL A 91 8.55 17.01 -13.82
C VAL A 91 8.47 15.61 -13.25
N VAL A 92 9.09 15.37 -12.09
CA VAL A 92 8.87 14.11 -11.36
C VAL A 92 7.53 14.22 -10.66
N VAL A 93 6.66 13.23 -10.84
CA VAL A 93 5.33 13.20 -10.23
C VAL A 93 5.34 12.15 -9.12
N PRO A 94 5.53 12.54 -7.85
CA PRO A 94 5.53 11.61 -6.74
C PRO A 94 4.10 11.16 -6.47
N VAL A 95 3.87 9.88 -6.67
CA VAL A 95 2.58 9.21 -6.51
C VAL A 95 2.46 8.69 -5.09
N MET A 96 1.44 9.16 -4.38
CA MET A 96 1.10 8.70 -3.04
C MET A 96 -0.21 7.92 -3.11
N VAL A 97 -0.13 6.62 -2.89
CA VAL A 97 -1.28 5.70 -2.93
C VAL A 97 -1.86 5.55 -1.53
N TYR A 98 -3.18 5.61 -1.44
CA TYR A 98 -3.92 5.24 -0.25
C TYR A 98 -5.00 4.23 -0.61
N SER A 99 -5.25 3.27 0.26
CA SER A 99 -6.43 2.41 0.16
C SER A 99 -6.97 2.18 1.56
N ASP A 100 -8.29 2.17 1.68
CA ASP A 100 -8.99 1.89 2.93
C ASP A 100 -10.30 1.17 2.64
N SER A 101 -10.48 -0.03 3.18
CA SER A 101 -11.72 -0.80 3.07
C SER A 101 -12.77 -0.19 4.00
N THR A 102 -13.75 0.47 3.40
CA THR A 102 -14.84 1.14 4.12
C THR A 102 -16.13 0.31 4.12
N HIS A 103 -16.79 0.21 5.27
CA HIS A 103 -18.16 -0.32 5.33
C HIS A 103 -19.15 0.80 5.00
N LEU A 104 -19.99 0.62 3.97
CA LEU A 104 -20.91 1.67 3.51
C LEU A 104 -22.18 1.79 4.37
N THR A 105 -22.51 0.77 5.15
CA THR A 105 -23.74 0.74 5.96
C THR A 105 -23.48 0.17 7.36
N ASN A 106 -24.06 0.79 8.39
CA ASN A 106 -24.06 0.23 9.76
C ASN A 106 -24.86 -1.08 9.88
N PHE A 107 -25.76 -1.34 8.93
CA PHE A 107 -26.54 -2.55 8.80
C PHE A 107 -26.58 -2.98 7.32
N GLY A 108 -25.79 -3.99 6.98
CA GLY A 108 -25.64 -4.52 5.62
C GLY A 108 -24.21 -4.99 5.36
N ASP A 109 -24.04 -5.96 4.46
CA ASP A 109 -22.74 -6.54 4.10
C ASP A 109 -22.03 -5.78 2.96
N VAL A 110 -22.51 -4.58 2.60
CA VAL A 110 -21.95 -3.79 1.49
C VAL A 110 -20.73 -3.01 1.97
N SER A 111 -19.56 -3.47 1.54
CA SER A 111 -18.26 -2.83 1.66
C SER A 111 -17.90 -2.08 0.37
N LEU A 112 -17.05 -1.07 0.48
CA LEU A 112 -16.41 -0.41 -0.65
C LEU A 112 -14.94 -0.22 -0.31
N TRP A 113 -14.07 -0.62 -1.23
CA TRP A 113 -12.64 -0.45 -1.06
C TRP A 113 -12.05 0.46 -2.15
N PRO A 114 -12.16 1.77 -1.97
CA PRO A 114 -11.57 2.74 -2.90
C PRO A 114 -10.04 2.75 -2.78
N GLY A 115 -9.39 2.90 -3.93
CA GLY A 115 -8.01 3.37 -4.04
C GLY A 115 -7.98 4.86 -4.37
N TYR A 116 -7.18 5.59 -3.61
CA TYR A 116 -6.93 7.01 -3.77
C TYR A 116 -5.50 7.27 -4.24
N PHE A 117 -5.38 8.25 -5.12
CA PHE A 117 -4.16 8.72 -5.72
C PHE A 117 -3.97 10.19 -5.36
N PHE A 118 -2.90 10.50 -4.65
CA PHE A 118 -2.50 11.88 -4.35
C PHE A 118 -1.19 12.19 -5.06
N ILE A 119 -1.07 13.41 -5.57
CA ILE A 119 0.16 13.92 -6.17
C ILE A 119 0.93 14.69 -5.09
N GLY A 120 2.10 14.18 -4.70
CA GLY A 120 2.94 14.79 -3.67
C GLY A 120 3.61 16.10 -4.08
N LEU A 121 3.17 16.78 -5.14
CA LEU A 121 3.58 18.15 -5.48
C LEU A 121 2.66 19.19 -4.85
N LEU A 122 1.50 18.77 -4.34
CA LEU A 122 0.58 19.64 -3.64
C LEU A 122 0.96 19.73 -2.17
N SER A 123 0.91 20.93 -1.59
CA SER A 123 1.19 21.09 -0.16
C SER A 123 0.20 20.28 0.67
N LYS A 124 0.65 19.78 1.83
CA LYS A 124 -0.25 19.07 2.76
C LYS A 124 -1.43 19.94 3.24
N TYR A 125 -1.25 21.26 3.27
CA TYR A 125 -2.29 22.20 3.70
C TYR A 125 -3.45 22.22 2.70
N ILE A 126 -3.16 22.30 1.41
CA ILE A 126 -4.18 22.24 0.37
C ILE A 126 -4.72 20.81 0.26
N SER A 127 -3.85 19.80 0.32
CA SER A 127 -4.25 18.39 0.26
C SER A 127 -5.21 17.99 1.39
N ALA A 128 -5.12 18.63 2.55
CA ALA A 128 -6.00 18.42 3.69
C ALA A 128 -7.33 19.18 3.61
N MET A 129 -7.51 20.09 2.64
CA MET A 129 -8.77 20.80 2.44
C MET A 129 -9.80 19.88 1.75
N PRO A 130 -10.98 19.64 2.35
CA PRO A 130 -11.97 18.74 1.76
C PRO A 130 -12.51 19.19 0.39
N ASP A 131 -12.51 20.50 0.13
CA ASP A 131 -12.99 21.14 -1.10
C ASP A 131 -11.90 21.29 -2.18
N ALA A 132 -10.65 20.98 -1.87
CA ALA A 132 -9.56 20.97 -2.86
C ALA A 132 -9.62 19.75 -3.80
N HIS A 133 -10.42 18.73 -3.48
CA HIS A 133 -10.58 17.51 -4.27
C HIS A 133 -9.25 16.83 -4.67
N ALA A 134 -8.21 16.96 -3.84
CA ALA A 134 -6.86 16.45 -4.09
C ALA A 134 -6.73 14.92 -4.10
N ALA A 135 -7.76 14.22 -3.60
CA ALA A 135 -7.81 12.76 -3.53
C ALA A 135 -8.47 12.20 -4.79
N HIS A 136 -7.67 11.74 -5.76
CA HIS A 136 -8.22 11.17 -6.99
C HIS A 136 -8.56 9.70 -6.80
N HIS A 137 -9.83 9.31 -6.98
CA HIS A 137 -10.18 7.90 -7.05
C HIS A 137 -9.65 7.30 -8.35
N PHE A 138 -9.00 6.14 -8.27
CA PHE A 138 -8.49 5.44 -9.45
C PHE A 138 -9.00 4.00 -9.56
N VAL A 139 -9.48 3.40 -8.47
CA VAL A 139 -10.02 2.03 -8.49
C VAL A 139 -10.99 1.82 -7.34
N TYR A 140 -11.95 0.92 -7.55
CA TYR A 140 -12.71 0.29 -6.48
C TYR A 140 -12.37 -1.20 -6.48
N MET A 141 -11.65 -1.65 -5.45
CA MET A 141 -11.18 -3.04 -5.37
C MET A 141 -12.40 -3.97 -5.26
N PRO A 142 -12.55 -4.93 -6.18
CA PRO A 142 -13.65 -5.89 -6.14
C PRO A 142 -13.47 -6.89 -4.99
N GLU A 143 -14.58 -7.50 -4.61
CA GLU A 143 -14.55 -8.70 -3.77
C GLU A 143 -14.54 -9.98 -4.63
N LEU A 144 -14.27 -11.12 -3.99
CA LEU A 144 -14.49 -12.41 -4.67
C LEU A 144 -15.98 -12.54 -4.99
N PRO A 145 -16.36 -13.12 -6.16
CA PRO A 145 -17.76 -13.26 -6.53
C PRO A 145 -18.57 -14.00 -5.45
N ASP A 146 -19.80 -13.55 -5.18
CA ASP A 146 -20.68 -14.14 -4.15
C ASP A 146 -20.86 -15.65 -4.34
N LEU A 147 -20.90 -16.09 -5.59
CA LEU A 147 -21.06 -17.50 -5.98
C LEU A 147 -19.74 -18.30 -5.98
N ILE A 148 -18.63 -17.75 -5.49
CA ILE A 148 -17.32 -18.42 -5.50
C ILE A 148 -17.38 -19.82 -4.90
N GLN A 149 -18.11 -20.01 -3.81
CA GLN A 149 -18.22 -21.32 -3.15
C GLN A 149 -18.98 -22.33 -4.01
N ASP A 150 -20.05 -21.90 -4.68
CA ASP A 150 -20.84 -22.76 -5.57
C ASP A 150 -20.05 -23.10 -6.84
N MET A 151 -19.39 -22.10 -7.44
CA MET A 151 -18.51 -22.29 -8.61
C MET A 151 -17.37 -23.26 -8.29
N TYR A 152 -16.74 -23.10 -7.13
CA TYR A 152 -15.64 -23.95 -6.69
C TYR A 152 -16.13 -25.38 -6.42
N LYS A 153 -17.26 -25.55 -5.72
CA LYS A 153 -17.87 -26.86 -5.48
C LYS A 153 -18.31 -27.55 -6.76
N ALA A 154 -18.87 -26.82 -7.73
CA ALA A 154 -19.22 -27.37 -9.03
C ALA A 154 -17.98 -27.89 -9.77
N LYS A 155 -16.82 -27.24 -9.59
CA LYS A 155 -15.58 -27.63 -10.27
C LYS A 155 -14.84 -28.77 -9.59
N PHE A 156 -14.77 -28.79 -8.26
CA PHE A 156 -13.92 -29.71 -7.49
C PHE A 156 -14.68 -30.72 -6.62
N GLY A 157 -16.01 -30.62 -6.55
CA GLY A 157 -16.90 -31.48 -5.76
C GLY A 157 -17.07 -31.05 -4.29
N GLU A 158 -16.26 -30.11 -3.81
CA GLU A 158 -16.30 -29.59 -2.44
C GLU A 158 -16.09 -28.07 -2.40
N PRO A 159 -16.62 -27.36 -1.39
CA PRO A 159 -16.40 -25.92 -1.25
C PRO A 159 -14.93 -25.57 -0.99
N ALA A 160 -14.54 -24.35 -1.37
CA ALA A 160 -13.21 -23.82 -1.10
C ALA A 160 -12.97 -23.68 0.41
N SER A 161 -11.82 -24.18 0.86
CA SER A 161 -11.38 -23.95 2.25
C SER A 161 -11.11 -22.47 2.52
N SER A 162 -11.12 -22.07 3.80
CA SER A 162 -10.76 -20.70 4.20
C SER A 162 -9.36 -20.29 3.74
N ALA A 163 -8.41 -21.24 3.72
CA ALA A 163 -7.05 -21.00 3.23
C ALA A 163 -7.03 -20.70 1.72
N VAL A 164 -7.84 -21.41 0.93
CA VAL A 164 -8.00 -21.17 -0.51
C VAL A 164 -8.66 -19.81 -0.75
N LEU A 165 -9.79 -19.51 -0.09
CA LEU A 165 -10.43 -18.19 -0.22
C LEU A 165 -9.49 -17.04 0.13
N THR A 166 -8.70 -17.18 1.20
CA THR A 166 -7.72 -16.16 1.60
C THR A 166 -6.64 -15.99 0.52
N HIS A 167 -6.21 -17.06 -0.12
CA HIS A 167 -5.25 -16.98 -1.23
C HIS A 167 -5.89 -16.36 -2.48
N LEU A 168 -7.12 -16.72 -2.85
CA LEU A 168 -7.83 -16.11 -3.96
C LEU A 168 -8.03 -14.61 -3.76
N LYS A 169 -8.31 -14.15 -2.53
CA LYS A 169 -8.37 -12.71 -2.22
C LYS A 169 -7.01 -12.02 -2.45
N ARG A 170 -5.89 -12.68 -2.14
CA ARG A 170 -4.55 -12.15 -2.44
C ARG A 170 -4.31 -12.05 -3.94
N GLU A 171 -4.62 -13.11 -4.67
CA GLU A 171 -4.48 -13.14 -6.13
C GLU A 171 -5.35 -12.07 -6.79
N LEU A 172 -6.58 -11.87 -6.32
CA LEU A 172 -7.49 -10.84 -6.84
C LEU A 172 -6.89 -9.44 -6.70
N ILE A 173 -6.40 -9.09 -5.52
CA ILE A 173 -5.82 -7.76 -5.28
C ILE A 173 -4.56 -7.55 -6.13
N GLN A 174 -3.73 -8.57 -6.31
CA GLN A 174 -2.56 -8.45 -7.19
C GLN A 174 -2.97 -8.39 -8.66
N ALA A 175 -4.00 -9.12 -9.10
CA ALA A 175 -4.53 -9.04 -10.45
C ALA A 175 -5.13 -7.65 -10.77
N VAL A 176 -5.76 -6.99 -9.78
CA VAL A 176 -6.21 -5.60 -9.92
C VAL A 176 -5.02 -4.67 -10.08
N TRP A 177 -3.95 -4.84 -9.30
CA TRP A 177 -2.74 -4.04 -9.50
C TRP A 177 -2.05 -4.33 -10.84
N CYS A 178 -2.03 -5.57 -11.33
CA CYS A 178 -1.55 -5.89 -12.68
C CYS A 178 -2.37 -5.18 -13.77
N LEU A 179 -3.69 -5.04 -13.58
CA LEU A 179 -4.55 -4.29 -14.50
C LEU A 179 -4.24 -2.79 -14.49
N LEU A 180 -3.88 -2.23 -13.34
CA LEU A 180 -3.58 -0.80 -13.17
C LEU A 180 -2.15 -0.43 -13.58
N LEU A 181 -1.21 -1.35 -13.44
CA LEU A 181 0.19 -1.22 -13.82
C LEU A 181 0.40 -1.71 -15.27
N ASP A 182 -0.45 -1.19 -16.17
CA ASP A 182 -0.49 -1.56 -17.58
C ASP A 182 0.74 -1.07 -18.36
N ASP A 183 0.81 -1.47 -19.64
CA ASP A 183 1.94 -1.13 -20.51
C ASP A 183 2.05 0.38 -20.75
N GLU A 184 0.94 1.12 -20.74
CA GLU A 184 0.95 2.58 -20.89
C GLU A 184 1.59 3.25 -19.66
N PHE A 185 1.22 2.80 -18.46
CA PHE A 185 1.83 3.30 -17.24
C PHE A 185 3.30 2.89 -17.11
N LYS A 186 3.68 1.68 -17.55
CA LYS A 186 5.09 1.25 -17.64
C LYS A 186 5.90 2.18 -18.54
N GLU A 187 5.39 2.47 -19.74
CA GLU A 187 6.01 3.40 -20.69
C GLU A 187 6.17 4.80 -20.07
N ALA A 188 5.10 5.34 -19.48
CA ALA A 188 5.14 6.62 -18.77
C ALA A 188 6.14 6.63 -17.61
N TYR A 189 6.28 5.51 -16.88
CA TYR A 189 7.24 5.38 -15.80
C TYR A 189 8.69 5.42 -16.31
N GLN A 190 9.01 4.72 -17.40
CA GLN A 190 10.36 4.66 -17.94
C GLN A 190 10.76 5.91 -18.71
N HIS A 191 9.86 6.39 -19.58
CA HIS A 191 10.17 7.38 -20.60
C HIS A 191 9.52 8.75 -20.36
N GLY A 192 8.60 8.82 -19.40
CA GLY A 192 7.81 10.00 -19.12
C GLY A 192 6.58 10.11 -20.03
N LEU A 193 5.61 10.91 -19.60
CA LEU A 193 4.35 11.17 -20.28
C LEU A 193 4.31 12.65 -20.68
N VAL A 194 4.18 12.93 -21.97
CA VAL A 194 4.07 14.32 -22.45
C VAL A 194 2.64 14.81 -22.28
N VAL A 195 2.46 15.86 -21.48
CA VAL A 195 1.15 16.45 -21.17
C VAL A 195 1.22 17.95 -21.40
N GLU A 196 0.24 18.50 -22.13
CA GLU A 196 -0.05 19.94 -22.11
C GLU A 196 -0.76 20.26 -20.79
N CYS A 197 -0.08 20.98 -19.91
CA CYS A 197 -0.55 21.28 -18.56
C CYS A 197 -1.57 22.45 -18.55
N TRP A 198 -2.11 22.74 -17.37
CA TRP A 198 -3.08 23.81 -17.09
C TRP A 198 -2.73 25.20 -17.66
N ASP A 199 -1.44 25.48 -17.88
CA ASP A 199 -0.91 26.74 -18.39
C ASP A 199 -0.61 26.72 -19.89
N GLY A 200 -0.99 25.65 -20.60
CA GLY A 200 -0.73 25.44 -22.03
C GLY A 200 0.72 25.05 -22.36
N ILE A 201 1.55 24.74 -21.35
CA ILE A 201 2.94 24.31 -21.54
C ILE A 201 3.00 22.78 -21.56
N CYS A 202 3.60 22.22 -22.61
CA CYS A 202 3.90 20.80 -22.68
C CYS A 202 5.09 20.44 -21.77
N ARG A 203 4.85 19.55 -20.81
CA ARG A 203 5.85 19.01 -19.89
C ARG A 203 5.95 17.50 -20.04
N CYS A 204 7.12 16.95 -19.73
CA CYS A 204 7.32 15.51 -19.64
C CYS A 204 7.23 15.06 -18.18
N LEU A 205 6.13 14.40 -17.83
CA LEU A 205 5.82 13.96 -16.47
C LEU A 205 6.40 12.58 -16.22
N PHE A 206 7.15 12.40 -15.14
CA PHE A 206 7.76 11.12 -14.75
C PHE A 206 7.10 10.61 -13.45
N PRO A 207 6.06 9.75 -13.53
CA PRO A 207 5.40 9.18 -12.35
C PRO A 207 6.38 8.36 -11.52
N ARG A 208 6.46 8.57 -10.21
CA ARG A 208 7.30 7.79 -9.29
C ARG A 208 6.50 7.43 -8.05
N PHE A 209 6.32 6.14 -7.77
CA PHE A 209 5.71 5.72 -6.52
C PHE A 209 6.55 6.20 -5.35
N PHE A 210 5.95 7.00 -4.48
CA PHE A 210 6.62 7.58 -3.33
C PHE A 210 6.21 6.87 -2.04
N VAL A 211 4.92 6.55 -1.91
CA VAL A 211 4.37 5.90 -0.73
C VAL A 211 3.10 5.14 -1.07
N TYR A 212 2.84 4.07 -0.32
CA TYR A 212 1.55 3.41 -0.23
C TYR A 212 1.15 3.33 1.26
N SER A 213 0.21 4.17 1.66
CA SER A 213 -0.42 4.13 2.98
C SER A 213 -1.65 3.23 2.99
N ALA A 214 -1.74 2.36 3.99
CA ALA A 214 -2.92 1.58 4.31
C ALA A 214 -2.77 1.08 5.75
N ASP A 215 -3.86 0.58 6.33
CA ASP A 215 -3.80 -0.07 7.64
C ASP A 215 -2.93 -1.35 7.62
N TYR A 216 -2.66 -1.94 8.79
CA TYR A 216 -1.75 -3.08 8.88
C TYR A 216 -2.20 -4.33 8.09
N PRO A 217 -3.44 -4.83 8.24
CA PRO A 217 -3.94 -5.91 7.42
C PRO A 217 -3.83 -5.65 5.90
N GLU A 218 -4.20 -4.46 5.44
CA GLU A 218 -4.18 -4.11 4.03
C GLU A 218 -2.77 -3.96 3.48
N LYS A 219 -1.87 -3.25 4.15
CA LYS A 219 -0.49 -3.12 3.67
C LYS A 219 0.24 -4.47 3.61
N VAL A 220 -0.05 -5.37 4.55
CA VAL A 220 0.49 -6.74 4.54
C VAL A 220 -0.06 -7.53 3.34
N LEU A 221 -1.34 -7.31 2.99
CA LEU A 221 -1.95 -7.89 1.79
C LEU A 221 -1.27 -7.39 0.51
N MET A 222 -1.12 -6.07 0.37
CA MET A 222 -0.48 -5.42 -0.77
C MET A 222 0.99 -5.85 -0.91
N ALA A 223 1.70 -6.03 0.20
CA ALA A 223 3.07 -6.52 0.24
C ALA A 223 3.21 -8.04 -0.01
N CYS A 224 2.12 -8.77 -0.26
CA CYS A 224 2.10 -10.23 -0.42
C CYS A 224 2.66 -11.00 0.78
N LEU A 225 2.39 -10.50 1.99
CA LEU A 225 2.87 -11.06 3.26
C LEU A 225 1.74 -11.75 4.04
N LYS A 226 2.13 -12.61 4.98
CA LYS A 226 1.22 -13.33 5.86
C LYS A 226 0.92 -12.48 7.10
N THR A 227 -0.34 -12.09 7.26
CA THR A 227 -0.84 -11.38 8.44
C THR A 227 -0.51 -12.15 9.71
N MET A 228 0.11 -11.45 10.67
CA MET A 228 0.56 -12.00 11.95
C MET A 228 1.53 -13.20 11.82
N GLY A 229 2.31 -13.24 10.73
CA GLY A 229 3.34 -14.25 10.48
C GLY A 229 4.56 -14.19 11.40
N THR A 230 5.60 -14.94 11.04
CA THR A 230 6.90 -14.99 11.72
C THR A 230 7.56 -13.61 11.79
N CYS A 231 7.44 -12.80 10.74
CA CYS A 231 7.97 -11.44 10.61
C CYS A 231 6.81 -10.49 10.35
N LEU A 232 6.54 -9.58 11.28
CA LEU A 232 5.36 -8.71 11.24
C LEU A 232 5.52 -7.52 10.28
N CYS A 233 6.74 -7.00 10.15
CA CYS A 233 6.95 -5.74 9.46
C CYS A 233 6.94 -5.93 7.93
N PRO A 234 6.22 -5.08 7.16
CA PRO A 234 6.31 -5.07 5.70
C PRO A 234 7.66 -4.64 5.15
N ARG A 235 8.52 -4.01 5.97
CA ARG A 235 9.82 -3.46 5.56
C ARG A 235 11.03 -4.21 6.09
N CYS A 236 10.88 -5.10 7.07
CA CYS A 236 12.01 -5.83 7.64
C CYS A 236 11.63 -7.23 8.14
N LEU A 237 12.64 -8.10 8.27
CA LEU A 237 12.56 -9.48 8.73
C LEU A 237 12.80 -9.61 10.25
N VAL A 238 12.42 -8.58 11.01
CA VAL A 238 12.40 -8.67 12.49
C VAL A 238 11.30 -9.65 12.88
N ARG A 239 11.66 -10.68 13.65
CA ARG A 239 10.73 -11.73 14.02
C ARG A 239 9.75 -11.25 15.09
N LYS A 240 8.56 -11.84 15.12
CA LYS A 240 7.52 -11.60 16.13
C LYS A 240 8.03 -11.82 17.56
N SER A 241 8.90 -12.81 17.76
CA SER A 241 9.54 -13.08 19.06
C SER A 241 10.51 -11.98 19.49
N GLU A 242 10.92 -11.08 18.60
CA GLU A 242 11.84 -9.98 18.89
C GLU A 242 11.12 -8.64 19.11
N VAL A 243 9.78 -8.62 19.07
CA VAL A 243 8.96 -7.40 19.15
C VAL A 243 9.10 -6.69 20.50
N GLU A 244 9.35 -7.44 21.57
CA GLU A 244 9.63 -6.89 22.92
C GLU A 244 10.83 -5.93 22.95
N TRP A 245 11.74 -6.02 21.96
CA TRP A 245 12.92 -5.16 21.85
C TRP A 245 12.66 -3.88 21.04
N MET A 246 11.42 -3.61 20.63
CA MET A 246 11.07 -2.45 19.82
C MET A 246 11.56 -1.14 20.47
N GLY A 247 12.12 -0.24 19.65
CA GLY A 247 12.64 1.06 20.12
C GLY A 247 14.05 1.01 20.71
N THR A 248 14.60 -0.18 20.98
CA THR A 248 16.02 -0.29 21.39
C THR A 248 16.98 -0.02 20.23
N ILE A 249 18.22 0.41 20.53
CA ILE A 249 19.30 0.58 19.54
C ILE A 249 19.48 -0.69 18.70
N ASN A 250 19.41 -1.86 19.34
CA ASN A 250 19.54 -3.15 18.65
C ASN A 250 18.38 -3.40 17.69
N ASN A 251 17.14 -3.05 18.06
CA ASN A 251 16.01 -3.13 17.15
C ASN A 251 16.16 -2.18 15.96
N MET A 252 16.56 -0.93 16.19
CA MET A 252 16.79 0.04 15.12
C MET A 252 17.86 -0.44 14.13
N LYS A 253 18.97 -1.00 14.64
CA LYS A 253 20.00 -1.65 13.79
C LYS A 253 19.43 -2.83 13.00
N ARG A 254 18.66 -3.72 13.65
CA ARG A 254 18.04 -4.89 12.99
C ARG A 254 17.07 -4.48 11.88
N ARG A 255 16.31 -3.40 12.04
CA ARG A 255 15.37 -2.92 11.00
C ARG A 255 16.11 -2.55 9.71
N VAL A 256 17.31 -2.00 9.83
CA VAL A 256 18.17 -1.66 8.69
C VAL A 256 18.86 -2.90 8.13
N THR A 257 19.54 -3.69 8.97
CA THR A 257 20.33 -4.84 8.49
C THR A 257 19.49 -6.02 8.02
N LYS A 258 18.25 -6.12 8.51
CA LYS A 258 17.27 -7.12 8.08
C LYS A 258 16.14 -6.49 7.27
N ALA A 259 16.40 -5.41 6.53
CA ALA A 259 15.42 -4.86 5.60
C ALA A 259 14.97 -5.96 4.62
N ARG A 260 13.68 -6.00 4.28
CA ARG A 260 13.18 -6.89 3.24
C ARG A 260 13.70 -6.40 1.90
N VAL A 261 14.01 -7.33 1.02
CA VAL A 261 14.50 -7.05 -0.33
C VAL A 261 13.69 -7.88 -1.30
N ASP A 262 13.20 -7.27 -2.38
CA ASP A 262 12.65 -8.01 -3.51
C ASP A 262 13.77 -8.70 -4.30
N SER A 263 14.30 -9.77 -3.73
CA SER A 263 15.41 -10.53 -4.30
C SER A 263 14.94 -11.64 -5.24
N HIS A 264 15.83 -12.09 -6.12
CA HIS A 264 15.61 -13.29 -6.92
C HIS A 264 15.28 -14.52 -6.04
N SER A 265 15.92 -14.64 -4.87
CA SER A 265 15.63 -15.73 -3.92
C SER A 265 14.17 -15.70 -3.45
N ARG A 266 13.66 -14.52 -3.07
CA ARG A 266 12.27 -14.33 -2.64
C ARG A 266 11.30 -14.74 -3.75
N ARG A 267 11.55 -14.29 -4.99
CA ARG A 267 10.71 -14.65 -6.14
C ARG A 267 10.74 -16.15 -6.42
N TRP A 268 11.92 -16.75 -6.37
CA TRP A 268 12.07 -18.21 -6.52
C TRP A 268 11.29 -19.00 -5.47
N GLN A 269 11.31 -18.57 -4.19
CA GLN A 269 10.53 -19.21 -3.12
C GLN A 269 9.03 -19.18 -3.40
N VAL A 270 8.52 -18.05 -3.94
CA VAL A 270 7.13 -17.90 -4.35
C VAL A 270 6.80 -18.85 -5.50
N GLU A 271 7.64 -18.92 -6.53
CA GLU A 271 7.41 -19.81 -7.67
C GLU A 271 7.44 -21.29 -7.27
N GLU A 272 8.37 -21.71 -6.41
CA GLU A 272 8.41 -23.10 -5.93
C GLU A 272 7.21 -23.45 -5.05
N ALA A 273 6.72 -22.49 -4.26
CA ALA A 273 5.48 -22.63 -3.51
C ALA A 273 4.28 -22.81 -4.47
N ARG A 274 4.18 -21.99 -5.52
CA ARG A 274 3.12 -22.11 -6.54
C ARG A 274 3.18 -23.41 -7.32
N LYS A 275 4.35 -23.84 -7.79
CA LYS A 275 4.55 -25.16 -8.41
C LYS A 275 4.11 -26.28 -7.47
N THR A 276 4.42 -26.17 -6.18
CA THR A 276 4.00 -27.16 -5.19
C THR A 276 2.47 -27.20 -5.02
N ILE A 277 1.80 -26.06 -5.16
CA ILE A 277 0.33 -25.97 -5.13
C ILE A 277 -0.27 -26.56 -6.41
N PHE A 278 0.07 -26.01 -7.58
CA PHE A 278 -0.62 -26.32 -8.84
C PHE A 278 -0.12 -27.58 -9.54
N LEU A 279 1.18 -27.87 -9.52
CA LEU A 279 1.75 -29.02 -10.24
C LEU A 279 1.84 -30.28 -9.36
N LYS A 280 1.75 -30.13 -8.03
CA LYS A 280 1.83 -31.27 -7.08
C LYS A 280 0.56 -31.45 -6.24
N GLY A 281 -0.47 -30.62 -6.47
CA GLY A 281 -1.75 -30.67 -5.77
C GLY A 281 -1.65 -30.56 -4.25
N LYS A 282 -0.67 -29.80 -3.73
CA LYS A 282 -0.58 -29.58 -2.29
C LYS A 282 -1.50 -28.46 -1.86
N ALA A 283 -2.12 -28.62 -0.70
CA ALA A 283 -2.92 -27.54 -0.10
C ALA A 283 -2.05 -26.28 0.10
N VAL A 284 -2.66 -25.11 -0.11
CA VAL A 284 -2.00 -23.79 -0.03
C VAL A 284 -1.33 -23.53 1.33
N ASN A 285 -1.88 -24.09 2.41
CA ASN A 285 -1.35 -23.99 3.77
C ASN A 285 -0.59 -25.25 4.23
N SER A 286 -0.21 -26.13 3.30
CA SER A 286 0.50 -27.36 3.65
C SER A 286 1.91 -27.07 4.15
N ALA A 287 2.46 -28.00 4.95
CA ALA A 287 3.82 -27.88 5.47
C ALA A 287 4.90 -27.74 4.37
N HIS A 288 4.66 -28.35 3.19
CA HIS A 288 5.57 -28.26 2.04
C HIS A 288 5.55 -26.87 1.39
N VAL A 289 4.39 -26.20 1.35
CA VAL A 289 4.30 -24.82 0.85
C VAL A 289 4.90 -23.87 1.88
N GLU A 290 4.58 -24.07 3.15
CA GLU A 290 5.10 -23.24 4.25
C GLU A 290 6.62 -23.38 4.44
N SER A 291 7.25 -24.50 4.05
CA SER A 291 8.71 -24.63 4.14
C SER A 291 9.47 -23.63 3.26
N PHE A 292 8.85 -23.13 2.18
CA PHE A 292 9.44 -22.08 1.36
C PHE A 292 9.20 -20.67 1.92
N LEU A 293 8.05 -20.44 2.57
CA LEU A 293 7.51 -19.09 2.78
C LEU A 293 7.52 -18.63 4.24
N LYS A 294 7.40 -19.55 5.19
CA LYS A 294 7.06 -19.25 6.58
C LYS A 294 8.10 -18.39 7.30
N ASP A 295 9.38 -18.61 7.04
CA ASP A 295 10.47 -17.93 7.77
C ASP A 295 10.41 -16.41 7.57
N GLU A 296 10.17 -15.98 6.34
CA GLU A 296 10.03 -14.57 5.97
C GLU A 296 8.57 -14.09 5.93
N SER A 297 7.61 -14.94 6.28
CA SER A 297 6.17 -14.64 6.23
C SER A 297 5.67 -14.25 4.85
N LEU A 298 6.25 -14.87 3.82
CA LEU A 298 5.79 -14.71 2.44
C LEU A 298 4.46 -15.44 2.23
N THR A 299 3.82 -15.15 1.11
CA THR A 299 2.64 -15.87 0.62
C THR A 299 2.96 -16.43 -0.77
N PRO A 300 2.25 -17.46 -1.26
CA PRO A 300 2.47 -18.00 -2.61
C PRO A 300 1.84 -17.10 -3.69
N THR A 301 1.90 -15.78 -3.51
CA THR A 301 1.25 -14.77 -4.35
C THR A 301 2.34 -13.99 -5.08
N ARG A 302 2.20 -13.86 -6.41
CA ARG A 302 3.05 -12.97 -7.20
C ARG A 302 2.67 -11.52 -6.93
N SER A 303 3.65 -10.65 -6.79
CA SER A 303 3.39 -9.24 -6.51
C SER A 303 3.42 -8.45 -7.80
N ALA A 304 2.34 -7.73 -8.11
CA ALA A 304 2.25 -6.85 -9.27
C ALA A 304 3.35 -5.79 -9.26
N PHE A 305 3.67 -5.22 -8.09
CA PHE A 305 4.78 -4.28 -7.94
C PHE A 305 6.14 -4.95 -8.22
N SER A 306 6.36 -6.16 -7.70
CA SER A 306 7.61 -6.91 -7.97
C SER A 306 7.80 -7.17 -9.46
N GLU A 307 6.74 -7.54 -10.18
CA GLU A 307 6.79 -7.73 -11.63
C GLU A 307 6.99 -6.40 -12.38
N PHE A 308 6.24 -5.37 -12.02
CA PHE A 308 6.36 -4.03 -12.61
C PHE A 308 7.78 -3.45 -12.49
N PHE A 309 8.40 -3.52 -11.31
CA PHE A 309 9.74 -2.99 -11.12
C PHE A 309 10.84 -3.85 -11.75
N GLN A 310 10.60 -5.14 -12.00
CA GLN A 310 11.54 -5.93 -12.80
C GLN A 310 11.67 -5.41 -14.24
N ASP A 311 10.58 -4.87 -14.80
CA ASP A 311 10.60 -4.29 -16.15
C ASP A 311 11.08 -2.83 -16.16
N THR A 312 10.80 -2.08 -15.08
CA THR A 312 10.93 -0.61 -15.09
C THR A 312 12.08 -0.04 -14.27
N ASP A 313 12.43 -0.64 -13.13
CA ASP A 313 13.50 -0.18 -12.23
C ASP A 313 14.00 -1.35 -11.36
N LEU A 314 14.97 -2.11 -11.88
CA LEU A 314 15.49 -3.35 -11.26
C LEU A 314 16.06 -3.15 -9.85
N ASP A 315 16.48 -1.93 -9.52
CA ASP A 315 17.04 -1.60 -8.20
C ASP A 315 15.95 -1.13 -7.21
N PHE A 316 14.72 -0.94 -7.66
CA PHE A 316 13.63 -0.48 -6.81
C PHE A 316 13.05 -1.59 -5.93
N ASN A 317 13.22 -1.43 -4.62
CA ASN A 317 12.68 -2.37 -3.65
C ASN A 317 11.27 -1.96 -3.18
N PHE A 318 10.23 -2.55 -3.78
CA PHE A 318 8.84 -2.14 -3.54
C PHE A 318 8.39 -2.18 -2.07
N TYR A 319 9.02 -2.98 -1.20
CA TYR A 319 8.69 -3.00 0.23
C TYR A 319 8.82 -1.63 0.90
N ILE A 320 9.67 -0.73 0.38
CA ILE A 320 9.85 0.62 0.95
C ILE A 320 8.60 1.49 0.83
N LEU A 321 7.69 1.19 -0.11
CA LEU A 321 6.45 1.93 -0.33
C LEU A 321 5.54 1.88 0.90
N PHE A 322 5.53 0.75 1.61
CA PHE A 322 4.60 0.51 2.72
C PHE A 322 5.10 1.16 4.02
N ILE A 323 4.71 2.41 4.24
CA ILE A 323 5.09 3.16 5.44
C ILE A 323 4.22 2.78 6.66
N VAL A 324 4.49 3.43 7.78
CA VAL A 324 3.61 3.36 8.96
C VAL A 324 2.61 4.49 8.84
N ASP A 325 1.34 4.14 8.79
CA ASP A 325 0.26 5.11 8.87
C ASP A 325 -0.06 5.36 10.34
N LEU A 326 0.46 6.45 10.90
CA LEU A 326 0.25 6.75 12.32
C LEU A 326 -1.23 6.96 12.67
N MET A 327 -2.01 7.56 11.77
CA MET A 327 -3.42 7.82 12.01
C MET A 327 -4.21 6.50 12.09
N HIS A 328 -4.08 5.64 11.08
CA HIS A 328 -4.82 4.38 11.02
C HIS A 328 -4.29 3.33 12.00
N GLU A 329 -2.96 3.20 12.15
CA GLU A 329 -2.36 2.15 12.98
C GLU A 329 -2.28 2.52 14.47
N PHE A 330 -1.97 3.77 14.79
CA PHE A 330 -1.79 4.19 16.19
C PHE A 330 -3.00 4.94 16.72
N GLU A 331 -3.42 6.05 16.10
CA GLU A 331 -4.43 6.94 16.67
C GLU A 331 -5.81 6.28 16.75
N LEU A 332 -6.32 5.78 15.62
CA LEU A 332 -7.65 5.16 15.53
C LEU A 332 -7.71 3.77 16.16
N GLY A 333 -6.61 3.00 16.06
CA GLY A 333 -6.50 1.65 16.59
C GLY A 333 -6.05 1.61 18.06
N VAL A 334 -4.74 1.73 18.27
CA VAL A 334 -4.08 1.44 19.55
C VAL A 334 -4.40 2.49 20.62
N PHE A 335 -4.28 3.77 20.30
CA PHE A 335 -4.51 4.86 21.24
C PHE A 335 -5.96 4.88 21.71
N LYS A 336 -6.92 4.74 20.78
CA LYS A 336 -8.35 4.62 21.14
C LYS A 336 -8.60 3.46 22.11
N ALA A 337 -8.04 2.28 21.85
CA ALA A 337 -8.20 1.11 22.72
C ALA A 337 -7.57 1.34 24.11
N LEU A 338 -6.35 1.89 24.15
CA LEU A 338 -5.68 2.25 25.39
C LEU A 338 -6.47 3.31 26.18
N PHE A 339 -6.93 4.36 25.50
CA PHE A 339 -7.71 5.44 26.11
C PHE A 339 -9.01 4.92 26.71
N ILE A 340 -9.75 4.08 25.99
CA ILE A 340 -10.95 3.41 26.52
C ILE A 340 -10.61 2.56 27.75
N HIS A 341 -9.49 1.83 27.73
CA HIS A 341 -9.06 1.04 28.87
C HIS A 341 -8.73 1.91 30.10
N LEU A 342 -8.01 3.02 29.91
CA LEU A 342 -7.72 3.99 30.96
C LEU A 342 -8.99 4.61 31.53
N VAL A 343 -9.97 4.97 30.68
CA VAL A 343 -11.28 5.47 31.12
C VAL A 343 -12.02 4.42 31.96
N ARG A 344 -11.98 3.14 31.59
CA ARG A 344 -12.57 2.04 32.40
C ARG A 344 -11.92 1.93 33.78
N ILE A 345 -10.60 2.14 33.89
CA ILE A 345 -9.90 2.19 35.19
C ILE A 345 -10.41 3.38 36.01
N CYS A 346 -10.58 4.57 35.41
CA CYS A 346 -11.15 5.72 36.10
C CYS A 346 -12.56 5.43 36.65
N TYR A 347 -13.43 4.78 35.86
CA TYR A 347 -14.74 4.35 36.33
C TYR A 347 -14.67 3.37 37.51
N ALA A 348 -13.71 2.44 37.50
CA ALA A 348 -13.51 1.48 38.58
C ALA A 348 -13.03 2.14 39.89
N ILE A 349 -12.25 3.22 39.81
CA ILE A 349 -11.81 4.01 40.98
C ILE A 349 -12.97 4.86 41.52
N GLY A 350 -13.77 5.46 40.64
CA GLY A 350 -14.99 6.17 41.00
C GLY A 350 -15.32 7.32 40.04
N ALA A 351 -16.61 7.64 39.93
CA ALA A 351 -17.14 8.62 38.96
C ALA A 351 -16.49 10.02 39.05
N HIS A 352 -15.96 10.41 40.22
CA HIS A 352 -15.26 11.69 40.40
C HIS A 352 -13.96 11.78 39.57
N VAL A 353 -13.23 10.67 39.37
CA VAL A 353 -11.99 10.65 38.58
C VAL A 353 -12.27 10.88 37.10
N VAL A 354 -13.40 10.36 36.60
CA VAL A 354 -13.85 10.61 35.22
C VAL A 354 -14.18 12.08 35.02
N GLN A 355 -14.78 12.76 36.02
CA GLN A 355 -15.03 14.20 35.92
C GLN A 355 -13.75 15.03 35.89
N ILE A 356 -12.73 14.69 36.70
CA ILE A 356 -11.42 15.35 36.65
C ILE A 356 -10.77 15.19 35.25
N LEU A 357 -10.93 14.03 34.62
CA LEU A 357 -10.47 13.83 33.25
C LEU A 357 -11.24 14.72 32.25
N ASN A 358 -12.57 14.77 32.35
CA ASN A 358 -13.42 15.59 31.49
C ASN A 358 -13.10 17.10 31.60
N GLU A 359 -12.81 17.59 32.81
CA GLU A 359 -12.43 18.99 33.06
C GLU A 359 -11.24 19.43 32.19
N ARG A 360 -10.28 18.55 31.93
CA ARG A 360 -9.11 18.84 31.07
C ARG A 360 -9.48 19.05 29.61
N TYR A 361 -10.53 18.39 29.13
CA TYR A 361 -11.00 18.52 27.74
C TYR A 361 -11.97 19.69 27.56
N ASN A 362 -12.63 20.15 28.63
CA ASN A 362 -13.52 21.32 28.59
C ASN A 362 -12.78 22.63 28.28
N PHE A 363 -11.46 22.71 28.52
CA PHE A 363 -10.66 23.92 28.26
C PHE A 363 -10.13 24.05 26.81
N HIS A 364 -10.27 23.01 25.96
CA HIS A 364 -9.80 23.04 24.58
C HIS A 364 -10.88 23.34 23.53
N ILE A 365 -12.13 23.61 23.92
CA ILE A 365 -13.23 24.03 23.01
C ILE A 365 -13.33 25.57 22.89
N ARG A 366 -12.33 26.35 23.34
CA ARG A 366 -12.37 27.83 23.27
C ARG A 366 -11.25 28.50 22.46
N LEU A 367 -10.53 27.74 21.63
CA LEU A 367 -9.61 28.29 20.63
C LEU A 367 -9.88 27.67 19.26
N LEU A 368 -11.04 28.02 18.70
CA LEU A 368 -11.27 28.19 17.26
C LEU A 368 -12.15 29.43 17.09
#